data_AF-A0A519B9Z5-F1
#
_entry.id   AF-A0A519B9Z5-F1
#
_cell.length_a   1.000
_cell.length_b   1.000
_cell.length_c   1.000
_cell.angle_alpha   90.00
_cell.angle_beta   90.00
_cell.angle_gamma   90.00
#
_symmetry.space_group_name_H-M   'P 1'
#
loop_
_entity.id
_entity.type
_entity.pdbx_description
1 polymer ?
#
loop_
_entity_poly.entity_id
_entity_poly.type
_entity_poly.pdbx_seq_one_letter_code
_entity_poly.pdbx_strand_id
1 'polypeptide(L)'
;MEKNPTMFDDKKGVNPNEQQEKQFKFIDKRKFSEDFAEGGNNAPSDDKGINTADTNNPGINKMEDAANETSGNAVNMEEPSEMPAFEADFATFVYSLNTQALLFLGKIPNPMTGKYERDVNMAKYLIDTIDMLSKKTVGNLDENEKKLVENILYDLRMAYISEKK
;
A
#
# COMPACT_ATOMS: atom_id res chain seq x y z
N MET A 1 50.81 -16.56 -55.85
CA MET A 1 49.48 -16.80 -56.44
C MET A 1 48.72 -17.66 -55.45
N GLU A 2 47.59 -17.33 -54.85
CA GLU A 2 46.65 -16.21 -54.86
C GLU A 2 45.99 -16.20 -53.46
N LYS A 3 46.03 -15.06 -52.76
CA LYS A 3 44.86 -14.26 -52.31
C LYS A 3 43.89 -14.94 -51.31
N ASN A 4 44.01 -14.51 -50.04
CA ASN A 4 42.94 -14.41 -49.03
C ASN A 4 41.69 -13.66 -49.60
N PRO A 5 40.44 -13.81 -49.06
CA PRO A 5 40.14 -13.53 -47.65
C PRO A 5 39.02 -14.29 -46.92
N THR A 6 39.23 -14.32 -45.60
CA THR A 6 38.30 -14.15 -44.47
C THR A 6 36.85 -13.72 -44.76
N MET A 7 35.89 -14.44 -44.16
CA MET A 7 34.69 -13.88 -43.53
C MET A 7 34.59 -14.56 -42.15
N PHE A 8 35.03 -13.93 -41.07
CA PHE A 8 34.24 -13.00 -40.24
C PHE A 8 32.90 -13.56 -39.79
N ASP A 9 32.88 -13.90 -38.51
CA ASP A 9 31.73 -13.92 -37.63
C ASP A 9 30.75 -12.79 -37.93
N ASP A 10 29.47 -13.12 -37.98
CA ASP A 10 28.42 -12.42 -37.25
C ASP A 10 27.06 -12.95 -37.72
N LYS A 11 26.36 -13.65 -36.80
CA LYS A 11 24.99 -13.30 -36.40
C LYS A 11 24.53 -14.22 -35.27
N LYS A 12 24.77 -13.73 -34.05
CA LYS A 12 23.82 -13.90 -32.94
C LYS A 12 22.43 -13.46 -33.43
N GLY A 13 21.41 -14.24 -33.09
CA GLY A 13 20.03 -13.92 -33.40
C GLY A 13 19.05 -14.77 -32.59
N VAL A 14 19.32 -14.96 -31.31
CA VAL A 14 18.29 -15.38 -30.35
C VAL A 14 17.41 -14.15 -30.09
N ASN A 15 16.18 -14.24 -30.59
CA ASN A 15 14.90 -13.55 -30.31
C ASN A 15 14.90 -12.31 -29.39
N PRO A 16 14.13 -11.24 -29.71
CA PRO A 16 12.88 -11.05 -28.96
C PRO A 16 11.85 -10.16 -29.69
N ASN A 17 10.94 -10.72 -30.51
CA ASN A 17 9.65 -10.03 -30.77
C ASN A 17 8.63 -10.94 -31.46
N GLU A 18 8.21 -11.99 -30.76
CA GLU A 18 6.89 -12.57 -30.98
C GLU A 18 6.11 -12.39 -29.68
N GLN A 19 5.57 -11.18 -29.53
CA GLN A 19 4.46 -10.96 -28.61
C GLN A 19 3.27 -11.75 -29.18
N GLN A 20 3.20 -13.02 -28.82
CA GLN A 20 1.95 -13.76 -28.88
C GLN A 20 0.99 -13.00 -27.98
N GLU A 21 0.08 -12.25 -28.58
CA GLU A 21 -1.08 -11.67 -27.91
C GLU A 21 -1.84 -12.81 -27.26
N LYS A 22 -1.57 -13.04 -25.97
CA LYS A 22 -2.35 -13.96 -25.15
C LYS A 22 -3.76 -13.36 -25.10
N GLN A 23 -4.66 -13.94 -25.89
CA GLN A 23 -6.08 -13.67 -25.81
C GLN A 23 -6.54 -13.96 -24.38
N PHE A 24 -6.76 -12.91 -23.58
CA PHE A 24 -7.35 -13.04 -22.26
C PHE A 24 -8.85 -13.29 -22.42
N LYS A 25 -9.31 -14.51 -22.07
CA LYS A 25 -10.74 -14.80 -21.97
C LYS A 25 -11.25 -14.33 -20.61
N PHE A 26 -11.72 -13.09 -20.55
CA PHE A 26 -12.46 -12.59 -19.40
C PHE A 26 -13.84 -13.24 -19.38
N ILE A 27 -14.04 -14.19 -18.46
CA ILE A 27 -15.38 -14.73 -18.17
C ILE A 27 -15.89 -13.98 -16.94
N ASP A 28 -16.75 -12.98 -17.15
CA ASP A 28 -17.49 -12.34 -16.06
C ASP A 28 -18.50 -13.37 -15.53
N LYS A 29 -18.30 -13.81 -14.28
CA LYS A 29 -19.14 -14.80 -13.58
C LYS A 29 -20.31 -14.16 -12.84
N ARG A 30 -20.54 -12.85 -12.97
CA ARG A 30 -21.74 -12.23 -12.45
C ARG A 30 -22.90 -12.64 -13.34
N LYS A 31 -23.49 -13.78 -12.99
CA LYS A 31 -24.87 -14.10 -13.30
C LYS A 31 -25.71 -12.95 -12.75
N PHE A 32 -26.01 -11.99 -13.62
CA PHE A 32 -27.18 -11.15 -13.45
C PHE A 32 -28.36 -12.10 -13.44
N SER A 33 -28.91 -12.35 -12.25
CA SER A 33 -30.24 -12.93 -12.11
C SER A 33 -31.22 -11.89 -12.65
N GLU A 34 -31.64 -12.06 -13.89
CA GLU A 34 -32.81 -11.43 -14.45
C GLU A 34 -34.03 -11.96 -13.69
N ASP A 35 -34.43 -11.25 -12.61
CA ASP A 35 -35.73 -11.39 -11.95
C ASP A 35 -36.05 -10.13 -11.12
N PHE A 36 -35.75 -8.94 -11.65
CA PHE A 36 -36.32 -7.68 -11.15
C PHE A 36 -37.02 -6.95 -12.29
N ALA A 37 -38.24 -7.42 -12.58
CA ALA A 37 -39.24 -6.65 -13.28
C ALA A 37 -40.02 -5.80 -12.26
N GLU A 38 -39.93 -4.47 -12.39
CA GLU A 38 -41.05 -3.51 -12.43
C GLU A 38 -40.61 -2.08 -12.06
N GLY A 39 -40.97 -1.11 -12.89
CA GLY A 39 -40.94 0.32 -12.54
C GLY A 39 -40.46 1.24 -13.65
N GLY A 40 -41.34 1.54 -14.61
CA GLY A 40 -41.06 2.35 -15.80
C GLY A 40 -40.79 3.84 -15.56
N ASN A 41 -40.05 4.39 -16.53
CA ASN A 41 -39.62 5.78 -16.70
C ASN A 41 -40.78 6.79 -16.79
N ASN A 42 -40.51 8.04 -16.41
CA ASN A 42 -40.82 9.22 -17.22
C ASN A 42 -39.93 10.41 -16.80
N ALA A 43 -39.05 10.85 -17.71
CA ALA A 43 -38.51 12.21 -17.71
C ALA A 43 -39.52 13.15 -18.42
N PRO A 44 -39.42 14.47 -18.22
CA PRO A 44 -38.91 15.24 -19.35
C PRO A 44 -37.96 16.38 -18.97
N SER A 45 -37.09 16.65 -19.92
CA SER A 45 -36.11 17.73 -20.02
C SER A 45 -36.77 19.09 -20.26
N ASP A 46 -36.17 20.16 -19.74
CA ASP A 46 -36.35 21.52 -20.29
C ASP A 46 -34.99 22.24 -20.43
N ASP A 47 -34.78 22.70 -21.65
CA ASP A 47 -33.73 23.55 -22.19
C ASP A 47 -33.88 25.00 -21.71
N LYS A 48 -32.75 25.67 -21.43
CA LYS A 48 -32.45 27.07 -21.85
C LYS A 48 -31.11 27.55 -21.27
N GLY A 49 -30.16 27.84 -22.16
CA GLY A 49 -28.93 28.52 -21.82
C GLY A 49 -29.13 30.01 -21.50
N ILE A 50 -28.08 30.63 -20.95
CA ILE A 50 -27.67 32.03 -21.16
C ILE A 50 -26.15 32.07 -20.95
N ASN A 51 -25.41 32.45 -22.00
CA ASN A 51 -24.08 33.06 -21.88
C ASN A 51 -24.28 34.56 -21.72
N THR A 52 -23.73 35.17 -20.68
CA THR A 52 -23.37 36.60 -20.71
C THR A 52 -22.07 36.77 -19.93
N ALA A 53 -21.03 37.11 -20.67
CA ALA A 53 -19.81 37.70 -20.16
C ALA A 53 -20.15 39.01 -19.43
N ASP A 54 -19.56 39.23 -18.26
CA ASP A 54 -19.24 40.57 -17.85
C ASP A 54 -17.96 40.62 -17.02
N THR A 55 -17.37 41.80 -17.08
CA THR A 55 -15.94 42.08 -17.10
C THR A 55 -15.44 42.61 -15.76
N ASN A 56 -14.11 42.56 -15.60
CA ASN A 56 -13.27 43.36 -14.70
C ASN A 56 -13.09 42.88 -13.26
N ASN A 57 -11.93 42.27 -12.99
CA ASN A 57 -11.04 42.82 -11.96
C ASN A 57 -9.57 42.46 -12.26
N PRO A 58 -8.71 43.44 -12.58
CA PRO A 58 -7.28 43.24 -12.72
C PRO A 58 -6.58 43.47 -11.37
N GLY A 59 -5.59 42.63 -11.07
CA GLY A 59 -4.50 43.01 -10.19
C GLY A 59 -4.21 42.00 -9.09
N ILE A 60 -3.24 41.11 -9.33
CA ILE A 60 -2.26 40.76 -8.32
C ILE A 60 -0.91 40.49 -9.01
N ASN A 61 -0.10 41.54 -9.04
CA ASN A 61 1.36 41.66 -8.92
C ASN A 61 2.27 40.51 -9.38
N LYS A 62 3.06 40.84 -10.41
CA LYS A 62 4.33 40.25 -10.80
C LYS A 62 5.46 41.14 -10.27
N MET A 63 6.31 40.61 -9.41
CA MET A 63 7.63 41.13 -9.04
C MET A 63 8.22 40.07 -8.12
N GLU A 64 9.37 39.48 -8.49
CA GLU A 64 10.57 39.21 -7.66
C GLU A 64 11.66 38.62 -8.59
N ASP A 65 12.30 39.47 -9.39
CA ASP A 65 13.62 39.18 -10.00
C ASP A 65 14.67 39.76 -9.04
N ALA A 66 15.44 38.90 -8.36
CA ALA A 66 16.83 39.13 -7.97
C ALA A 66 17.30 38.09 -6.94
N ALA A 67 17.89 37.00 -7.42
CA ALA A 67 19.08 36.41 -6.83
C ALA A 67 19.52 35.26 -7.73
N ASN A 68 20.77 35.29 -8.18
CA ASN A 68 21.73 34.22 -7.88
C ASN A 68 22.83 34.16 -8.95
N GLU A 69 23.95 34.82 -8.67
CA GLU A 69 25.24 34.31 -9.11
C GLU A 69 26.23 34.40 -7.95
N THR A 70 26.47 33.28 -7.28
CA THR A 70 27.83 32.95 -6.80
C THR A 70 28.05 31.46 -7.00
N SER A 71 29.02 31.22 -7.87
CA SER A 71 29.61 29.94 -8.24
C SER A 71 30.19 29.18 -7.05
N GLY A 72 30.00 27.86 -7.07
CA GLY A 72 31.09 26.93 -6.80
C GLY A 72 31.17 26.33 -5.39
N ASN A 73 30.35 25.31 -5.12
CA ASN A 73 30.91 24.09 -4.56
C ASN A 73 30.03 22.89 -4.97
N ALA A 74 30.54 22.07 -5.87
CA ALA A 74 29.93 20.80 -6.23
C ALA A 74 30.05 19.87 -5.02
N VAL A 75 29.03 19.86 -4.16
CA VAL A 75 28.77 18.72 -3.30
C VAL A 75 28.49 17.54 -4.22
N ASN A 76 29.43 16.60 -4.26
CA ASN A 76 29.17 15.27 -4.78
C ASN A 76 27.98 14.73 -3.97
N MET A 77 26.81 14.78 -4.60
CA MET A 77 25.60 14.15 -4.10
C MET A 77 25.88 12.65 -4.21
N GLU A 78 26.37 12.05 -3.13
CA GLU A 78 26.40 10.60 -3.00
C GLU A 78 24.98 10.11 -3.27
N GLU A 79 24.83 9.23 -4.25
CA GLU A 79 23.56 8.59 -4.55
C GLU A 79 22.94 8.06 -3.26
N PRO A 80 21.60 8.13 -3.08
CA PRO A 80 20.98 7.60 -1.89
C PRO A 80 21.38 6.12 -1.79
N SER A 81 22.18 5.79 -0.78
CA SER A 81 22.52 4.42 -0.44
C SER A 81 21.21 3.64 -0.37
N GLU A 82 21.00 2.71 -1.31
CA GLU A 82 19.83 1.85 -1.34
C GLU A 82 19.80 1.09 -0.01
N MET A 83 18.99 1.56 0.95
CA MET A 83 18.72 0.79 2.14
C MET A 83 18.08 -0.52 1.66
N PRO A 84 18.52 -1.68 2.16
CA PRO A 84 17.92 -2.95 1.77
C PRO A 84 16.42 -2.86 2.02
N ALA A 85 15.62 -3.20 1.00
CA ALA A 85 14.18 -3.22 1.13
C ALA A 85 13.80 -4.23 2.22
N PHE A 86 13.20 -3.77 3.31
CA PHE A 86 12.62 -4.66 4.31
C PHE A 86 11.42 -5.35 3.68
N GLU A 87 11.54 -6.66 3.44
CA GLU A 87 10.43 -7.47 3.00
C GLU A 87 9.41 -7.59 4.13
N ALA A 88 8.13 -7.42 3.81
CA ALA A 88 7.06 -7.56 4.78
C ALA A 88 6.82 -9.05 5.07
N ASP A 89 6.86 -9.42 6.34
CA ASP A 89 6.60 -10.77 6.84
C ASP A 89 5.39 -10.76 7.80
N PHE A 90 4.51 -11.76 7.67
CA PHE A 90 3.27 -11.84 8.45
C PHE A 90 3.56 -12.02 9.94
N ALA A 91 4.52 -12.88 10.30
CA ALA A 91 4.87 -13.10 11.70
C ALA A 91 5.40 -11.80 12.33
N THR A 92 6.30 -11.10 11.64
CA THR A 92 6.83 -9.80 12.06
C THR A 92 5.72 -8.75 12.24
N PHE A 93 4.75 -8.71 11.33
CA PHE A 93 3.60 -7.82 11.47
C PHE A 93 2.75 -8.16 12.70
N VAL A 94 2.43 -9.44 12.93
CA VAL A 94 1.67 -9.87 14.13
C VAL A 94 2.43 -9.56 15.42
N TYR A 95 3.75 -9.74 15.46
CA TYR A 95 4.58 -9.35 16.60
C TYR A 95 4.54 -7.84 16.87
N SER A 96 4.49 -7.01 15.82
CA SER A 96 4.35 -5.57 15.98
C SER A 96 3.01 -5.19 16.64
N LEU A 97 1.93 -5.87 16.28
CA LEU A 97 0.61 -5.68 16.90
C LEU A 97 0.58 -6.18 18.34
N ASN A 98 1.21 -7.33 18.62
CA ASN A 98 1.35 -7.87 19.96
C ASN A 98 2.09 -6.89 20.88
N THR A 99 3.21 -6.33 20.41
CA THR A 99 4.00 -5.35 21.16
C THR A 99 3.18 -4.11 21.48
N GLN A 100 2.42 -3.60 20.52
CA GLN A 100 1.51 -2.47 20.75
C GLN A 100 0.42 -2.82 21.77
N ALA A 101 -0.16 -4.03 21.71
CA ALA A 101 -1.17 -4.45 22.67
C ALA A 101 -0.59 -4.53 24.09
N LEU A 102 0.61 -5.10 24.25
CA LEU A 102 1.33 -5.14 25.53
C LEU A 102 1.67 -3.74 26.05
N LEU A 103 2.03 -2.81 25.15
CA LEU A 103 2.26 -1.41 25.50
C LEU A 103 1.00 -0.79 26.10
N PHE A 104 -0.15 -0.88 25.42
CA PHE A 104 -1.41 -0.31 25.92
C PHE A 104 -1.99 -1.05 27.14
N LEU A 105 -1.57 -2.29 27.38
CA LEU A 105 -1.85 -3.01 28.63
C LEU A 105 -0.93 -2.57 29.79
N GLY A 106 0.03 -1.68 29.55
CA GLY A 106 1.03 -1.27 30.55
C GLY A 106 2.00 -2.37 30.94
N LYS A 107 2.19 -3.41 30.10
CA LYS A 107 3.12 -4.51 30.35
C LYS A 107 4.56 -4.19 29.98
N ILE A 108 4.74 -3.23 29.06
CA ILE A 108 6.03 -2.74 28.63
C ILE A 108 6.01 -1.20 28.58
N PRO A 109 7.16 -0.53 28.77
CA PRO A 109 7.24 0.91 28.61
C PRO A 109 7.20 1.30 27.12
N ASN A 110 6.70 2.49 26.82
CA ASN A 110 6.79 3.08 25.49
C ASN A 110 8.28 3.26 25.13
N PRO A 111 8.76 2.71 23.99
CA PRO A 111 10.17 2.78 23.62
C PRO A 111 10.65 4.20 23.31
N MET A 112 9.74 5.11 22.92
CA MET A 112 10.06 6.50 22.60
C MET A 112 10.07 7.40 23.85
N THR A 113 9.12 7.19 24.77
CA THR A 113 8.96 8.08 25.94
C THR A 113 9.49 7.50 27.24
N GLY A 114 9.74 6.18 27.28
CA GLY A 114 10.10 5.42 28.48
C GLY A 114 8.98 5.26 29.49
N LYS A 115 7.77 5.77 29.21
CA LYS A 115 6.64 5.75 30.14
C LYS A 115 5.74 4.55 29.90
N TYR A 116 5.14 4.04 30.96
CA TYR A 116 4.06 3.06 30.84
C TYR A 116 2.78 3.78 30.43
N GLU A 117 2.21 3.36 29.30
CA GLU A 117 0.92 3.82 28.82
C GLU A 117 -0.12 2.76 29.16
N ARG A 118 -1.32 3.18 29.60
CA ARG A 118 -2.40 2.24 29.94
C ARG A 118 -3.69 2.71 29.30
N ASP A 119 -4.07 2.03 28.23
CA ASP A 119 -5.35 2.18 27.56
C ASP A 119 -5.92 0.80 27.25
N VAL A 120 -6.76 0.32 28.18
CA VAL A 120 -7.40 -0.99 28.07
C VAL A 120 -8.34 -1.06 26.85
N ASN A 121 -8.93 0.06 26.42
CA ASN A 121 -9.78 0.06 25.22
C ASN A 121 -8.95 -0.12 23.96
N MET A 122 -7.81 0.56 23.87
CA MET A 122 -6.89 0.39 22.74
C MET A 122 -6.28 -1.01 22.70
N ALA A 123 -5.90 -1.57 23.85
CA ALA A 123 -5.47 -2.95 23.95
C ALA A 123 -6.54 -3.93 23.45
N LYS A 124 -7.82 -3.72 23.82
CA LYS A 124 -8.92 -4.54 23.34
C LYS A 124 -9.06 -4.47 21.82
N TYR A 125 -9.01 -3.26 21.25
CA TYR A 125 -9.08 -3.07 19.80
C TYR A 125 -7.98 -3.84 19.07
N LEU A 126 -6.75 -3.83 19.58
CA LEU A 126 -5.64 -4.59 19.00
C LEU A 126 -5.85 -6.10 19.10
N ILE A 127 -6.33 -6.60 20.24
CA ILE A 127 -6.68 -8.03 20.42
C ILE A 127 -7.76 -8.45 19.42
N ASP A 128 -8.82 -7.64 19.29
CA ASP A 128 -9.89 -7.89 18.33
C ASP A 128 -9.37 -7.84 16.88
N THR A 129 -8.41 -6.96 16.59
CA THR A 129 -7.77 -6.86 15.27
C THR A 129 -6.99 -8.13 14.95
N ILE A 130 -6.17 -8.63 15.87
CA ILE A 130 -5.42 -9.88 15.68
C ILE A 130 -6.39 -11.07 15.53
N ASP A 131 -7.49 -11.10 16.29
CA ASP A 131 -8.52 -12.15 16.19
C ASP A 131 -9.26 -12.09 14.86
N MET A 132 -9.56 -10.89 14.37
CA MET A 132 -10.13 -10.68 13.04
C MET A 132 -9.18 -11.17 11.94
N LEU A 133 -7.89 -10.80 12.02
CA LEU A 133 -6.87 -11.25 11.08
C LEU A 133 -6.79 -12.78 11.04
N SER A 134 -6.69 -13.42 12.21
CA SER A 134 -6.69 -14.88 12.34
C SER A 134 -7.85 -15.53 11.59
N LYS A 135 -9.07 -14.99 11.74
CA LYS A 135 -10.27 -15.49 11.06
C LYS A 135 -10.28 -15.23 9.56
N LYS A 136 -9.74 -14.09 9.12
CA LYS A 136 -9.70 -13.70 7.70
C LYS A 136 -8.59 -14.39 6.91
N THR A 137 -7.56 -14.89 7.59
CA THR A 137 -6.43 -15.59 6.96
C THR A 137 -6.49 -17.12 7.08
N VAL A 138 -7.61 -17.67 7.58
CA VAL A 138 -7.80 -19.13 7.67
C VAL A 138 -7.60 -19.79 6.30
N GLY A 139 -6.75 -20.82 6.27
CA GLY A 139 -6.39 -21.54 5.05
C GLY A 139 -5.19 -20.95 4.28
N ASN A 140 -4.75 -19.75 4.64
CA ASN A 140 -3.56 -19.10 4.07
C ASN A 140 -2.34 -19.12 5.00
N LEU A 141 -2.53 -19.49 6.27
CA LEU A 141 -1.45 -19.57 7.26
C LEU A 141 -0.76 -20.92 7.21
N ASP A 142 0.57 -20.91 7.33
CA ASP A 142 1.32 -22.13 7.65
C ASP A 142 1.14 -22.54 9.13
N GLU A 143 1.68 -23.70 9.49
CA GLU A 143 1.49 -24.24 10.85
C GLU A 143 2.20 -23.40 11.94
N ASN A 144 3.31 -22.76 11.61
CA ASN A 144 4.06 -21.92 12.55
C ASN A 144 3.33 -20.59 12.76
N GLU A 145 2.88 -19.95 11.68
CA GLU A 145 2.10 -18.71 11.73
C GLU A 145 0.79 -18.91 12.48
N LYS A 146 0.09 -20.02 12.22
CA LYS A 146 -1.14 -20.35 12.93
C LYS A 146 -0.90 -20.47 14.44
N LYS A 147 0.10 -21.27 14.84
CA LYS A 147 0.47 -21.43 16.26
C LYS A 147 0.90 -20.11 16.89
N LEU A 148 1.64 -19.28 16.15
CA LEU A 148 2.07 -17.96 16.60
C LEU A 148 0.87 -17.09 16.97
N VAL A 149 -0.08 -16.95 16.05
CA VAL A 149 -1.28 -16.11 16.25
C VAL A 149 -2.15 -16.66 17.39
N GLU A 150 -2.32 -17.97 17.48
CA GLU A 150 -3.09 -18.62 18.55
C GLU A 150 -2.47 -18.35 19.93
N ASN A 151 -1.16 -18.49 20.06
CA ASN A 151 -0.43 -18.24 21.31
C ASN A 151 -0.50 -16.76 21.72
N ILE A 152 -0.25 -15.85 20.77
CA ILE A 152 -0.33 -14.40 21.03
C ILE A 152 -1.74 -14.01 21.49
N LEU A 153 -2.79 -14.51 20.83
CA LEU A 153 -4.16 -14.23 21.21
C LEU A 153 -4.49 -14.76 22.61
N TYR A 154 -4.01 -15.96 22.95
CA TYR A 154 -4.20 -16.52 24.28
C TYR A 154 -3.55 -15.63 25.35
N ASP A 155 -2.26 -15.32 25.20
CA ASP A 155 -1.50 -14.53 26.16
C ASP A 155 -2.09 -13.13 26.37
N LEU A 156 -2.42 -12.45 25.27
CA LEU A 156 -3.01 -11.11 25.33
C LEU A 156 -4.39 -11.11 25.99
N ARG A 157 -5.23 -12.13 25.73
CA ARG A 157 -6.55 -12.24 26.38
C ARG A 157 -6.40 -12.45 27.89
N MET A 158 -5.44 -13.27 28.31
CA MET A 158 -5.17 -13.49 29.73
C MET A 158 -4.63 -12.21 30.40
N ALA A 159 -3.71 -11.50 29.74
CA ALA A 159 -3.20 -10.23 30.20
C ALA A 159 -4.33 -9.17 30.32
N TYR A 160 -5.20 -9.08 29.30
CA TYR A 160 -6.34 -8.16 29.28
C TYR A 160 -7.32 -8.42 30.42
N ILE A 161 -7.68 -9.70 30.67
CA ILE A 161 -8.56 -10.06 31.79
C ILE A 161 -7.94 -9.68 33.13
N SER A 162 -6.64 -9.87 33.27
CA SER A 162 -5.91 -9.53 34.50
C SER A 162 -5.89 -8.03 34.75
N GLU A 163 -5.78 -7.21 33.70
CA GLU A 163 -5.78 -5.75 33.79
C GLU A 163 -7.17 -5.12 33.92
N LYS A 164 -8.23 -5.80 33.47
CA LYS A 164 -9.61 -5.30 33.57
C LYS A 164 -10.18 -5.39 34.99
N LYS A 165 -9.54 -6.15 35.89
CA LYS A 165 -9.92 -6.25 37.30
C LYS A 165 -9.52 -5.00 38.07
#